data_AF-A0A6N6S1B2-F1
#
_entry.id   AF-A0A6N6S1B2-F1
#
_cell.length_a   1.000
_cell.length_b   1.000
_cell.length_c   1.000
_cell.angle_alpha   90.00
_cell.angle_beta   90.00
_cell.angle_gamma   90.00
#
_symmetry.space_group_name_H-M   'P 1'
#
loop_
_entity.id
_entity.type
_entity.pdbx_description
1 polymer ?
#
loop_
_entity_poly.entity_id
_entity_poly.type
_entity_poly.pdbx_seq_one_letter_code
_entity_poly.pdbx_strand_id
1 'polypeptide(L)'
;MDIRRFDRERHDVTKVAELIVRAQTDSDSDPRSSRGMIIDLIRAGNYFLGHENILVSCSGNEITGLAIGYKGSGKDELLTLLRLLVSLRLSEFVSYLTLTARLLHGNFTPDIGDDEFYISALAVDEMHRRKGIGSLLLGHSLERARGQRCRNVV
;
A
#
# COMPACT_ATOMS: atom_id res chain seq x y z
N MET A 1 9.74 7.67 18.41
CA MET A 1 9.14 7.43 17.08
C MET A 1 9.92 6.31 16.45
N ASP A 2 9.24 5.28 15.97
CA ASP A 2 9.86 4.02 15.52
C ASP A 2 9.26 3.60 14.18
N ILE A 3 10.09 3.04 13.30
CA ILE A 3 9.68 2.58 11.97
C ILE A 3 9.76 1.05 11.96
N ARG A 4 8.65 0.40 11.67
CA ARG A 4 8.57 -1.06 11.68
C ARG A 4 7.65 -1.58 10.57
N ARG A 5 7.73 -2.87 10.28
CA ARG A 5 6.78 -3.52 9.38
C ARG A 5 5.39 -3.50 10.00
N PHE A 6 4.39 -3.29 9.15
CA PHE A 6 3.01 -3.44 9.56
C PHE A 6 2.75 -4.88 10.01
N ASP A 7 1.88 -5.01 11.01
CA ASP A 7 1.56 -6.26 11.67
C ASP A 7 0.06 -6.22 11.91
N ARG A 8 -0.68 -7.05 11.17
CA ARG A 8 -2.14 -7.05 11.17
C ARG A 8 -2.76 -7.51 12.50
N GLU A 9 -1.99 -8.15 13.37
CA GLU A 9 -2.46 -8.60 14.69
C GLU A 9 -2.22 -7.53 15.76
N ARG A 10 -1.25 -6.64 15.55
CA ARG A 10 -0.84 -5.62 16.54
C ARG A 10 -1.24 -4.19 16.18
N HIS A 11 -1.33 -3.89 14.90
CA HIS A 11 -1.54 -2.54 14.40
C HIS A 11 -2.96 -2.36 13.85
N ASP A 12 -3.49 -1.14 13.97
CA ASP A 12 -4.82 -0.81 13.46
C ASP A 12 -4.85 -0.73 11.93
N VAL A 13 -5.36 -1.80 11.30
CA VAL A 13 -5.54 -1.87 9.83
C VAL A 13 -6.48 -0.79 9.30
N THR A 14 -7.43 -0.32 10.11
CA THR A 14 -8.37 0.73 9.71
C THR A 14 -7.65 2.05 9.52
N LYS A 15 -6.70 2.36 10.41
CA LYS A 15 -5.88 3.57 10.30
C LYS A 15 -4.95 3.53 9.09
N VAL A 16 -4.38 2.36 8.79
CA VAL A 16 -3.57 2.16 7.57
C VAL A 16 -4.42 2.37 6.32
N ALA A 17 -5.60 1.74 6.25
CA ALA A 17 -6.51 1.91 5.12
C ALA A 17 -6.95 3.38 4.94
N GLU A 18 -7.22 4.09 6.04
CA GLU A 18 -7.52 5.52 6.00
C GLU A 18 -6.38 6.34 5.39
N LEU A 19 -5.13 6.11 5.82
CA LEU A 19 -3.96 6.80 5.29
C LEU A 19 -3.74 6.51 3.80
N ILE A 20 -4.01 5.28 3.34
CA ILE A 20 -3.92 4.90 1.92
C ILE A 20 -4.99 5.62 1.11
N VAL A 21 -6.25 5.62 1.55
CA VAL A 21 -7.34 6.33 0.86
C VAL A 21 -6.99 7.81 0.75
N ARG A 22 -6.58 8.45 1.85
CA ARG A 22 -6.20 9.87 1.85
C ARG A 22 -5.02 10.19 0.92
N ALA A 23 -4.09 9.26 0.72
CA ALA A 23 -2.97 9.44 -0.19
C ALA A 23 -3.35 9.31 -1.67
N GLN A 24 -4.47 8.66 -1.99
CA GLN A 24 -4.93 8.40 -3.35
C GLN A 24 -6.10 9.28 -3.80
N THR A 25 -6.82 9.90 -2.86
CA THR A 25 -7.98 10.74 -3.20
C THR A 25 -7.54 12.16 -3.57
N ASP A 26 -7.37 12.42 -4.87
CA ASP A 26 -7.52 13.77 -5.41
C ASP A 26 -9.02 14.10 -5.47
N SER A 27 -9.48 14.81 -4.44
CA SER A 27 -10.72 15.60 -4.27
C SER A 27 -12.12 15.08 -4.66
N ASP A 28 -12.32 14.03 -5.48
CA ASP A 28 -13.66 13.75 -6.07
C ASP A 28 -14.20 12.31 -5.94
N SER A 29 -13.54 11.40 -5.22
CA SER A 29 -14.02 10.01 -5.04
C SER A 29 -14.58 9.76 -3.63
N ASP A 30 -15.77 9.14 -3.51
CA ASP A 30 -16.40 8.81 -2.22
C ASP A 30 -15.50 7.90 -1.37
N PRO A 31 -14.94 8.39 -0.25
CA PRO A 31 -13.96 7.66 0.56
C PRO A 31 -14.52 6.40 1.25
N ARG A 32 -15.85 6.28 1.36
CA ARG A 32 -16.49 5.27 2.21
C ARG A 32 -16.56 3.88 1.57
N SER A 33 -16.74 3.79 0.25
CA SER A 33 -16.82 2.51 -0.45
C SER A 33 -15.44 1.85 -0.62
N SER A 34 -14.38 2.64 -0.73
CA SER A 34 -13.01 2.14 -0.96
C SER A 34 -12.34 1.57 0.29
N ARG A 35 -12.73 2.01 1.50
CA ARG A 35 -12.03 1.64 2.74
C ARG A 35 -12.15 0.17 3.10
N GLY A 36 -13.36 -0.41 2.97
CA GLY A 36 -13.59 -1.83 3.28
C GLY A 36 -12.75 -2.74 2.38
N MET A 37 -12.80 -2.48 1.08
CA MET A 37 -11.99 -3.17 0.08
C MET A 37 -10.49 -3.06 0.36
N ILE A 38 -9.97 -1.89 0.72
CA ILE A 38 -8.54 -1.71 1.04
C ILE A 38 -8.16 -2.54 2.27
N ILE A 39 -9.00 -2.59 3.31
CA ILE A 39 -8.76 -3.43 4.49
C ILE A 39 -8.63 -4.90 4.09
N ASP A 40 -9.51 -5.37 3.21
CA ASP A 40 -9.48 -6.76 2.73
C ASP A 40 -8.23 -7.06 1.91
N LEU A 41 -7.80 -6.13 1.05
CA LEU A 41 -6.54 -6.26 0.29
C LEU A 41 -5.30 -6.30 1.19
N ILE A 42 -5.23 -5.43 2.22
CA ILE A 42 -4.14 -5.43 3.19
C ILE A 42 -4.07 -6.78 3.91
N ARG A 43 -5.22 -7.29 4.34
CA ARG A 43 -5.32 -8.56 5.09
C ARG A 43 -4.97 -9.77 4.25
N ALA A 44 -5.40 -9.79 2.99
CA ALA A 44 -5.15 -10.87 2.05
C ALA A 44 -3.65 -11.09 1.83
N GLY A 45 -2.87 -10.00 1.69
CA GLY A 45 -1.45 -10.09 1.39
C GLY A 45 -1.17 -10.62 -0.02
N ASN A 46 0.11 -10.86 -0.31
CA ASN A 46 0.66 -11.32 -1.59
C ASN A 46 0.30 -10.42 -2.77
N TYR A 47 0.32 -9.10 -2.55
CA TYR A 47 0.04 -8.09 -3.58
C TYR A 47 0.61 -6.72 -3.18
N PHE A 48 0.53 -5.71 -4.06
CA PHE A 48 1.15 -4.40 -3.81
C PHE A 48 0.64 -3.67 -2.54
N LEU A 49 -0.62 -3.88 -2.11
CA LEU A 49 -1.15 -3.38 -0.82
C LEU A 49 -1.07 -4.39 0.31
N GLY A 50 -0.48 -5.56 0.08
CA GLY A 50 -0.34 -6.60 1.08
C GLY A 50 0.43 -6.10 2.29
N HIS A 51 0.00 -6.52 3.49
CA HIS A 51 0.62 -6.14 4.76
C HIS A 51 2.15 -6.31 4.79
N GLU A 52 2.70 -7.28 4.06
CA GLU A 52 4.13 -7.51 3.93
C GLU A 52 4.89 -6.35 3.27
N ASN A 53 4.22 -5.53 2.46
CA ASN A 53 4.79 -4.41 1.73
C ASN A 53 4.65 -3.07 2.47
N ILE A 54 4.00 -3.06 3.64
CA ILE A 54 3.71 -1.83 4.40
C ILE A 54 4.73 -1.64 5.53
N LEU A 55 5.39 -0.49 5.53
CA LEU A 55 6.12 0.07 6.67
C LEU A 55 5.24 1.12 7.36
N VAL A 56 5.24 1.12 8.69
CA VAL A 56 4.51 2.09 9.50
C VAL A 56 5.46 2.84 10.42
N SER A 57 5.20 4.13 10.59
CA SER A 57 5.76 4.94 11.65
C SER A 57 4.82 4.93 12.84
N CYS A 58 5.35 4.59 14.01
CA CYS A 58 4.58 4.53 15.25
C CYS A 58 5.10 5.52 16.30
N SER A 59 4.17 6.23 16.93
CA SER A 59 4.40 6.97 18.17
C SER A 59 3.67 6.25 19.30
N GLY A 60 4.39 5.37 20.02
CA GLY A 60 3.77 4.40 20.91
C GLY A 60 2.96 3.36 20.12
N ASN A 61 1.66 3.30 20.37
CA ASN A 61 0.71 2.44 19.65
C ASN A 61 -0.01 3.16 18.48
N GLU A 62 0.20 4.46 18.32
CA GLU A 62 -0.45 5.24 17.27
C GLU A 62 0.36 5.18 15.97
N ILE A 63 -0.31 4.87 14.86
CA ILE A 63 0.27 4.92 13.52
C ILE A 63 0.23 6.36 13.02
N THR A 64 1.41 6.96 12.84
CA THR A 64 1.58 8.37 12.45
C THR A 64 1.95 8.55 10.98
N GLY A 65 2.23 7.46 10.27
CA GLY A 65 2.54 7.48 8.84
C GLY A 65 2.81 6.08 8.30
N LEU A 66 2.87 5.95 6.98
CA LEU A 66 3.16 4.70 6.30
C LEU A 66 3.95 4.92 5.00
N ALA A 67 4.66 3.89 4.59
CA ALA A 67 5.18 3.72 3.25
C ALA A 67 4.80 2.34 2.73
N ILE A 68 4.44 2.25 1.45
CA ILE A 68 4.20 0.99 0.76
C ILE A 68 5.25 0.85 -0.30
N GLY A 69 6.00 -0.25 -0.26
CA GLY A 69 7.05 -0.51 -1.21
C GLY A 69 7.24 -2.00 -1.47
N TYR A 70 7.37 -2.34 -2.74
CA TYR A 70 7.49 -3.71 -3.21
C TYR A 70 8.46 -3.80 -4.38
N LYS A 71 9.07 -4.97 -4.54
CA LYS A 71 9.92 -5.27 -5.69
C LYS A 71 9.03 -5.66 -6.86
N GLY A 72 9.39 -5.23 -8.07
CA GLY A 72 8.77 -5.78 -9.28
C GLY A 72 8.97 -7.30 -9.28
N SER A 73 7.88 -8.05 -9.18
CA SER A 73 7.90 -9.50 -9.36
C SER A 73 6.83 -9.86 -10.38
N GLY A 74 7.29 -10.22 -11.58
CA GLY A 74 6.43 -10.43 -12.74
C GLY A 74 5.20 -11.33 -12.52
N LYS A 75 4.13 -10.98 -13.25
CA LYS A 75 2.96 -11.76 -13.69
C LYS A 75 2.06 -12.46 -12.64
N ASP A 76 2.58 -12.95 -11.51
CA ASP A 76 1.79 -13.70 -10.52
C ASP A 76 0.93 -12.80 -9.62
N GLU A 77 1.30 -11.51 -9.47
CA GLU A 77 0.53 -10.54 -8.68
C GLU A 77 -0.86 -10.27 -9.28
N LEU A 78 -0.97 -10.14 -10.61
CA LEU A 78 -2.27 -9.95 -11.28
C LEU A 78 -3.17 -11.17 -11.11
N LEU A 79 -2.60 -12.37 -11.16
CA LEU A 79 -3.33 -13.62 -11.02
C LEU A 79 -3.79 -13.85 -9.57
N THR A 80 -2.97 -13.44 -8.60
CA THR A 80 -3.30 -13.45 -7.17
C THR A 80 -4.35 -12.39 -6.86
N LEU A 81 -4.22 -11.19 -7.43
CA LEU A 81 -5.25 -10.17 -7.40
C LEU A 81 -6.55 -10.79 -7.89
N LEU A 82 -6.60 -11.29 -9.15
CA LEU A 82 -7.76 -11.94 -9.77
C LEU A 82 -8.44 -12.99 -8.89
N ARG A 83 -7.67 -13.85 -8.22
CA ARG A 83 -8.20 -14.88 -7.31
C ARG A 83 -8.85 -14.29 -6.06
N LEU A 84 -8.27 -13.24 -5.48
CA LEU A 84 -8.85 -12.56 -4.33
C LEU A 84 -10.19 -11.90 -4.69
N LEU A 85 -10.37 -11.47 -5.94
CA LEU A 85 -11.56 -10.73 -6.40
C LEU A 85 -12.76 -11.65 -6.54
N VAL A 86 -12.50 -12.86 -6.99
CA VAL A 86 -13.50 -13.93 -7.06
C VAL A 86 -13.95 -14.34 -5.65
N SER A 87 -13.13 -14.09 -4.61
CA SER A 87 -13.47 -14.40 -3.21
C SER A 87 -14.18 -13.27 -2.45
N LEU A 88 -14.29 -12.07 -3.03
CA LEU A 88 -14.99 -10.92 -2.43
C LEU A 88 -16.50 -10.97 -2.73
N ARG A 89 -17.31 -10.27 -1.91
CA ARG A 89 -18.77 -10.25 -2.07
C ARG A 89 -19.17 -9.57 -3.39
N LEU A 90 -20.07 -10.20 -4.15
CA LEU A 90 -20.59 -9.73 -5.46
C LEU A 90 -21.11 -8.27 -5.45
N SER A 91 -21.53 -7.74 -4.31
CA SER A 91 -22.02 -6.35 -4.18
C SER A 91 -20.94 -5.28 -4.38
N GLU A 92 -19.66 -5.63 -4.24
CA GLU A 92 -18.52 -4.71 -4.44
C GLU A 92 -17.84 -4.95 -5.80
N PHE A 93 -18.31 -5.93 -6.57
CA PHE A 93 -17.72 -6.40 -7.82
C PHE A 93 -17.63 -5.32 -8.90
N VAL A 94 -18.54 -4.34 -8.92
CA VAL A 94 -18.54 -3.23 -9.90
C VAL A 94 -17.47 -2.18 -9.57
N SER A 95 -17.38 -1.73 -8.31
CA SER A 95 -16.30 -0.86 -7.83
C SER A 95 -14.94 -1.51 -8.07
N TYR A 96 -14.92 -2.82 -7.91
CA TYR A 96 -13.77 -3.68 -8.05
C TYR A 96 -13.34 -3.86 -9.53
N LEU A 97 -14.28 -4.08 -10.46
CA LEU A 97 -14.03 -4.09 -11.92
C LEU A 97 -13.50 -2.74 -12.39
N THR A 98 -14.02 -1.65 -11.82
CA THR A 98 -13.56 -0.29 -12.13
C THR A 98 -12.11 -0.08 -11.70
N LEU A 99 -11.74 -0.54 -10.50
CA LEU A 99 -10.35 -0.52 -10.04
C LEU A 99 -9.46 -1.39 -10.92
N THR A 100 -9.86 -2.62 -11.23
CA THR A 100 -9.07 -3.54 -12.06
C THR A 100 -8.88 -3.01 -13.48
N ALA A 101 -9.91 -2.40 -14.07
CA ALA A 101 -9.81 -1.74 -15.36
C ALA A 101 -8.81 -0.56 -15.29
N ARG A 102 -8.82 0.23 -14.22
CA ARG A 102 -7.81 1.29 -13.99
C ARG A 102 -6.40 0.75 -13.77
N LEU A 103 -6.26 -0.41 -13.10
CA LEU A 103 -4.98 -1.12 -12.92
C LEU A 103 -4.44 -1.66 -14.25
N LEU A 104 -5.29 -2.32 -15.05
CA LEU A 104 -4.94 -2.94 -16.34
C LEU A 104 -4.66 -1.92 -17.45
N HIS A 105 -5.25 -0.71 -17.38
CA HIS A 105 -4.94 0.38 -18.30
C HIS A 105 -3.61 1.11 -18.01
N GLY A 106 -2.76 0.56 -17.13
CA GLY A 106 -1.38 1.05 -16.92
C GLY A 106 -1.26 2.30 -16.03
N ASN A 107 -2.35 2.75 -15.40
CA ASN A 107 -2.36 4.00 -14.62
C ASN A 107 -2.03 3.83 -13.12
N PHE A 108 -1.85 2.61 -12.61
CA PHE A 108 -1.65 2.37 -11.17
C PHE A 108 -0.47 1.46 -10.81
N THR A 109 -0.13 0.49 -11.66
CA THR A 109 1.10 -0.28 -11.54
C THR A 109 2.00 0.15 -12.69
N PRO A 110 3.03 0.97 -12.46
CA PRO A 110 4.02 1.24 -13.49
C PRO A 110 4.61 -0.09 -13.98
N ASP A 111 5.12 -0.10 -15.21
CA ASP A 111 5.96 -1.19 -15.68
C ASP A 111 7.25 -1.16 -14.86
N ILE A 112 7.30 -1.97 -13.79
CA ILE A 112 8.40 -2.04 -12.83
C ILE A 112 9.23 -3.26 -13.19
N GLY A 113 10.51 -3.05 -13.47
CA GLY A 113 11.43 -4.14 -13.78
C GLY A 113 11.56 -5.15 -12.63
N ASP A 114 11.89 -6.40 -12.94
CA ASP A 114 12.08 -7.46 -11.93
C ASP A 114 13.23 -7.17 -10.94
N ASP A 115 14.07 -6.17 -11.23
CA ASP A 115 15.14 -5.68 -10.38
C ASP A 115 14.89 -4.27 -9.82
N GLU A 116 13.67 -3.75 -9.93
CA GLU A 116 13.28 -2.43 -9.43
C GLU A 116 12.41 -2.55 -8.17
N PHE A 117 12.51 -1.56 -7.30
CA PHE A 117 11.67 -1.42 -6.12
C PHE A 117 10.79 -0.20 -6.28
N TYR A 118 9.47 -0.36 -6.23
CA TYR A 118 8.53 0.73 -6.40
C TYR A 118 7.94 1.16 -5.05
N ILE A 119 7.98 2.47 -4.77
CA ILE A 119 7.33 3.07 -3.60
C ILE A 119 5.97 3.63 -4.04
N SER A 120 4.92 2.83 -3.90
CA SER A 120 3.58 3.19 -4.38
C SER A 120 2.86 4.22 -3.53
N ALA A 121 3.20 4.32 -2.25
CA ALA A 121 2.60 5.31 -1.36
C ALA A 121 3.57 5.71 -0.26
N LEU A 122 3.54 7.00 0.08
CA LEU A 122 4.20 7.57 1.25
C LEU A 122 3.25 8.60 1.86
N ALA A 123 2.74 8.33 3.07
CA ALA A 123 1.75 9.17 3.72
C ALA A 123 2.11 9.43 5.17
N VAL A 124 1.86 10.67 5.62
CA VAL A 124 2.05 11.08 7.02
C VAL A 124 0.76 11.70 7.51
N ASP A 125 0.32 11.23 8.68
CA ASP A 125 -0.85 11.77 9.36
C ASP A 125 -0.68 13.29 9.58
N GLU A 126 -1.75 14.05 9.34
CA GLU A 126 -1.72 15.52 9.33
C GLU A 126 -1.22 16.12 10.63
N MET A 127 -1.59 15.52 11.76
CA MET A 127 -1.19 15.96 13.11
C MET A 127 0.29 15.68 13.39
N HIS A 128 0.94 14.93 12.51
CA HIS A 128 2.31 14.45 12.64
C HIS A 128 3.25 14.95 11.53
N ARG A 129 2.75 15.77 10.59
CA ARG A 129 3.58 16.39 9.54
C ARG A 129 4.64 17.34 10.12
N ARG A 130 5.64 17.66 9.29
CA ARG A 130 6.80 18.53 9.63
C ARG A 130 7.71 18.00 10.75
N LYS A 131 7.60 16.71 11.10
CA LYS A 131 8.44 16.01 12.08
C LYS A 131 9.49 15.09 11.44
N GLY A 132 9.70 15.18 10.12
CA GLY A 132 10.66 14.33 9.40
C GLY A 132 10.22 12.88 9.15
N ILE A 133 8.98 12.50 9.50
CA ILE A 133 8.44 11.13 9.36
C ILE A 133 8.55 10.61 7.94
N GLY A 134 8.17 11.42 6.94
CA GLY A 134 8.24 11.01 5.53
C GLY A 134 9.66 10.69 5.09
N SER A 135 10.64 11.48 5.51
CA SER A 135 12.05 11.24 5.21
C SER A 135 12.58 9.97 5.86
N LEU A 136 12.16 9.68 7.10
CA LEU A 136 12.53 8.44 7.79
C LEU A 136 11.91 7.21 7.13
N LEU A 137 10.62 7.26 6.81
CA LEU A 137 9.92 6.21 6.08
C LEU A 137 10.58 5.95 4.71
N LEU A 138 10.91 7.00 3.97
CA LEU A 138 11.63 6.88 2.70
C LEU A 138 13.01 6.22 2.89
N GLY A 139 13.78 6.66 3.89
CA GLY A 139 15.09 6.08 4.20
C GLY A 139 15.01 4.56 4.43
N HIS A 140 14.04 4.11 5.24
CA HIS A 140 13.83 2.68 5.48
C HIS A 140 13.33 1.91 4.25
N SER A 141 12.51 2.54 3.39
CA SER A 141 12.13 1.94 2.11
C SER A 141 13.34 1.74 1.20
N LEU A 142 14.27 2.69 1.15
CA LEU A 142 15.53 2.55 0.40
C LEU A 142 16.43 1.46 0.96
N GLU A 143 16.53 1.34 2.29
CA GLU A 143 17.25 0.24 2.94
C GLU A 143 16.64 -1.13 2.60
N ARG A 144 15.31 -1.22 2.59
CA ARG A 144 14.59 -2.44 2.17
C ARG A 144 14.88 -2.79 0.71
N ALA A 145 14.85 -1.83 -0.21
CA ALA A 145 15.19 -2.04 -1.61
C ALA A 145 16.62 -2.58 -1.79
N ARG A 146 17.58 -1.98 -1.08
CA ARG A 146 18.98 -2.46 -1.05
C ARG A 146 19.08 -3.88 -0.51
N GLY A 147 18.36 -4.20 0.57
CA GLY A 147 18.30 -5.55 1.14
C GLY A 147 17.72 -6.59 0.17
N GLN A 148 16.83 -6.18 -0.73
CA GLN A 148 16.24 -7.02 -1.78
C GLN A 148 17.05 -7.07 -3.09
N ARG A 149 18.24 -6.45 -3.10
CA ARG A 149 19.15 -6.35 -4.26
C ARG A 149 18.49 -5.72 -5.48
N CYS A 150 17.59 -4.76 -5.27
CA CYS A 150 17.04 -3.97 -6.37
C CYS A 150 18.11 -2.99 -6.88
N ARG A 151 18.20 -2.82 -8.20
CA ARG A 151 19.14 -1.88 -8.84
C ARG A 151 18.70 -0.44 -8.68
N ASN A 152 17.41 -0.20 -8.86
CA ASN A 152 16.80 1.13 -8.81
C ASN A 152 15.60 1.14 -7.85
N VAL A 153 15.28 2.34 -7.37
CA VAL A 153 14.04 2.63 -6.66
C VAL A 153 13.27 3.65 -7.47
N VAL A 154 11.99 3.35 -7.71
CA VAL A 154 11.05 4.14 -8.51
C VAL A 154 9.94 4.67 -7.62
#